data_AF-A0A7I7NSK0-F1
#
_entry.id   AF-A0A7I7NSK0-F1
#
_cell.length_a   1.000
_cell.length_b   1.000
_cell.length_c   1.000
_cell.angle_alpha   90.00
_cell.angle_beta   90.00
_cell.angle_gamma   90.00
#
_symmetry.space_group_name_H-M   'P 1'
#
loop_
_entity.id
_entity.type
_entity.pdbx_description
1 polymer ?
#
loop_
_entity_poly.entity_id
_entity_poly.type
_entity_poly.pdbx_seq_one_letter_code
_entity_poly.pdbx_strand_id
1 'polypeptide(L)'
;MRAARQVFSERGYDGATFQEIAVRADLTRPAINHYFSSKRALYMDVVEQTNELVVAAGIERARREPTLMGRLSVMVAFAMEADAQHPSSTAFLATAVLESQRHPELSRTENDAVRTSREFLVWAVNDAIERGELADDVDVPLLAETLLVVLCGVGFYLGFVGSHRQMQAITGSLQQLLAGTLWRPPPDPARHAIEQ
;
A
#
# COMPACT_ATOMS: atom_id res chain seq x y z
N MET A 1 -9.17 -4.96 -18.16
CA MET A 1 -8.58 -4.81 -16.81
C MET A 1 -8.34 -3.37 -16.42
N ARG A 2 -7.48 -2.60 -17.11
CA ARG A 2 -7.24 -1.17 -16.79
C ARG A 2 -8.53 -0.33 -16.68
N ALA A 3 -9.39 -0.39 -17.69
CA ALA A 3 -10.67 0.33 -17.70
C ALA A 3 -11.59 -0.07 -16.52
N ALA A 4 -11.65 -1.36 -16.19
CA ALA A 4 -12.44 -1.85 -15.06
C ALA A 4 -11.89 -1.32 -13.72
N ARG A 5 -10.56 -1.36 -13.53
CA ARG A 5 -9.89 -0.81 -12.35
C ARG A 5 -10.20 0.67 -12.15
N GLN A 6 -10.10 1.47 -13.21
CA GLN A 6 -10.43 2.90 -13.17
C GLN A 6 -11.88 3.11 -12.74
N VAL A 7 -12.83 2.44 -13.41
CA VAL A 7 -14.26 2.57 -13.07
C VAL A 7 -14.54 2.17 -11.63
N PHE A 8 -14.01 1.04 -11.16
CA PHE A 8 -14.21 0.61 -9.77
C PHE A 8 -13.55 1.56 -8.76
N SER A 9 -12.38 2.12 -9.06
CA SER A 9 -11.75 3.11 -8.19
C SER A 9 -12.53 4.42 -8.10
N GLU A 10 -13.17 4.84 -9.20
CA GLU A 10 -13.92 6.09 -9.29
C GLU A 10 -15.34 5.97 -8.70
N ARG A 11 -15.99 4.81 -8.88
CA ARG A 11 -17.42 4.62 -8.61
C ARG A 11 -17.70 3.68 -7.43
N GLY A 12 -16.68 3.00 -6.92
CA GLY A 12 -16.85 1.88 -6.00
C GLY A 12 -17.45 0.65 -6.69
N TYR A 13 -17.68 -0.41 -5.92
CA TYR A 13 -18.22 -1.66 -6.45
C TYR A 13 -19.67 -1.50 -6.93
N ASP A 14 -20.54 -0.89 -6.10
CA ASP A 14 -21.97 -0.76 -6.40
C ASP A 14 -22.25 0.17 -7.57
N GLY A 15 -21.58 1.32 -7.61
CA GLY A 15 -21.78 2.35 -8.63
C GLY A 15 -21.22 1.98 -10.00
N ALA A 16 -20.30 1.01 -10.08
CA ALA A 16 -19.71 0.57 -11.33
C ALA A 16 -20.67 -0.33 -12.15
N THR A 17 -20.77 -0.06 -13.44
CA THR A 17 -21.54 -0.87 -14.39
C THR A 17 -20.68 -1.45 -15.52
N PHE A 18 -21.07 -2.62 -16.02
CA PHE A 18 -20.45 -3.20 -17.23
C PHE A 18 -20.56 -2.29 -18.45
N GLN A 19 -21.62 -1.49 -18.55
CA GLN A 19 -21.77 -0.54 -19.64
C GLN A 19 -20.69 0.54 -19.60
N GLU A 20 -20.41 1.12 -18.43
CA GLU A 20 -19.35 2.12 -18.28
C GLU A 20 -17.97 1.54 -18.53
N ILE A 21 -17.72 0.32 -18.04
CA ILE A 21 -16.45 -0.39 -18.28
C ILE A 21 -16.27 -0.67 -19.78
N ALA A 22 -17.33 -1.10 -20.48
CA ALA A 22 -17.32 -1.37 -21.91
C ALA A 22 -16.97 -0.10 -22.71
N VAL A 23 -17.68 0.99 -22.43
CA VAL A 23 -17.42 2.29 -23.05
C VAL A 23 -15.97 2.74 -22.82
N ARG A 24 -15.44 2.57 -21.60
CA ARG A 24 -14.06 2.97 -21.28
C ARG A 24 -13.00 2.06 -21.90
N ALA A 25 -13.34 0.81 -22.14
CA ALA A 25 -12.46 -0.16 -22.79
C ALA A 25 -12.52 -0.11 -24.32
N ASP A 26 -13.36 0.76 -24.90
CA ASP A 26 -13.71 0.75 -26.33
C ASP A 26 -14.24 -0.63 -26.80
N LEU A 27 -15.08 -1.23 -25.96
CA LEU A 27 -15.71 -2.52 -26.18
C LEU A 27 -17.23 -2.39 -26.14
N THR A 28 -17.90 -3.41 -26.67
CA THR A 28 -19.35 -3.55 -26.51
C THR A 28 -19.68 -4.27 -25.19
N ARG A 29 -20.86 -4.00 -24.63
CA ARG A 29 -21.34 -4.70 -23.42
C ARG A 29 -21.43 -6.23 -23.61
N PRO A 30 -21.91 -6.76 -24.75
CA PRO A 30 -21.85 -8.20 -25.02
C PRO A 30 -20.42 -8.78 -24.99
N ALA A 31 -19.42 -8.04 -25.44
CA ALA A 31 -18.03 -8.49 -25.38
C ALA A 31 -17.56 -8.68 -23.93
N ILE A 32 -17.87 -7.74 -23.02
CA ILE A 32 -17.53 -7.92 -21.59
C ILE A 32 -18.26 -9.12 -20.97
N ASN A 33 -19.55 -9.29 -21.27
CA ASN A 33 -20.33 -10.43 -20.78
C ASN A 33 -19.78 -11.79 -21.26
N HIS A 34 -19.08 -11.81 -22.39
CA HIS A 34 -18.42 -13.02 -22.88
C HIS A 34 -17.23 -13.42 -22.00
N TYR A 35 -16.49 -12.44 -21.47
CA TYR A 35 -15.32 -12.69 -20.62
C TYR A 35 -15.66 -12.89 -19.15
N PHE A 36 -16.71 -12.21 -18.64
CA PHE A 36 -17.04 -12.22 -17.22
C PHE A 36 -18.49 -12.60 -16.98
N SER A 37 -18.68 -13.67 -16.21
CA SER A 37 -20.00 -14.18 -15.82
C SER A 37 -20.77 -13.25 -14.89
N SER A 38 -20.09 -12.35 -14.17
CA SER A 38 -20.70 -11.39 -13.26
C SER A 38 -19.80 -10.20 -12.96
N LYS A 39 -20.39 -9.09 -12.45
CA LYS A 39 -19.62 -7.92 -11.95
C LYS A 39 -18.65 -8.33 -10.84
N ARG A 40 -19.07 -9.24 -9.97
CA ARG A 40 -18.22 -9.81 -8.93
C ARG A 40 -17.01 -10.54 -9.53
N ALA A 41 -17.21 -11.41 -10.52
CA ALA A 41 -16.10 -12.12 -11.16
C ALA A 41 -15.08 -11.14 -11.75
N LEU A 42 -15.55 -10.14 -12.51
CA LEU A 42 -14.67 -9.08 -13.02
C LEU A 42 -13.95 -8.33 -11.90
N TYR A 43 -14.66 -7.96 -10.83
CA TYR A 43 -14.07 -7.25 -9.70
C TYR A 43 -12.95 -8.05 -9.04
N MET A 44 -13.19 -9.34 -8.76
CA MET A 44 -12.20 -10.22 -8.14
C MET A 44 -10.95 -10.37 -9.01
N ASP A 45 -11.12 -10.52 -10.32
CA ASP A 45 -9.98 -10.60 -11.26
C ASP A 45 -9.18 -9.29 -11.29
N VAL A 46 -9.84 -8.14 -11.11
CA VAL A 46 -9.15 -6.84 -10.99
C VAL A 46 -8.42 -6.72 -9.65
N VAL A 47 -9.00 -7.21 -8.55
CA VAL A 47 -8.33 -7.30 -7.23
C VAL A 47 -7.07 -8.12 -7.32
N GLU A 48 -7.18 -9.35 -7.82
CA GLU A 48 -6.06 -10.28 -7.97
C GLU A 48 -4.93 -9.68 -8.80
N GLN A 49 -5.22 -9.21 -10.02
CA GLN A 49 -4.20 -8.61 -10.87
C GLN A 49 -3.59 -7.33 -10.28
N THR A 50 -4.36 -6.54 -9.54
CA THR A 50 -3.81 -5.32 -8.94
C THR A 50 -2.95 -5.66 -7.71
N ASN A 51 -3.32 -6.70 -6.95
CA ASN A 51 -2.51 -7.21 -5.85
C ASN A 51 -1.16 -7.76 -6.36
N GLU A 52 -1.18 -8.55 -7.45
CA GLU A 52 0.04 -9.04 -8.09
C GLU A 52 0.93 -7.90 -8.60
N LEU A 53 0.32 -6.95 -9.30
CA LEU A 53 1.00 -5.80 -9.91
C LEU A 53 1.68 -4.89 -8.89
N VAL A 54 1.06 -4.67 -7.72
CA VAL A 54 1.54 -3.69 -6.73
C VAL A 54 2.20 -4.38 -5.53
N VAL A 55 1.48 -5.27 -4.87
CA VAL A 55 1.88 -5.82 -3.56
C VAL A 55 2.86 -6.96 -3.73
N ALA A 56 2.53 -7.98 -4.52
CA ALA A 56 3.40 -9.14 -4.69
C ALA A 56 4.73 -8.75 -5.37
N ALA A 57 4.66 -7.98 -6.46
CA ALA A 57 5.86 -7.48 -7.13
C ALA A 57 6.69 -6.53 -6.24
N GLY A 58 6.04 -5.70 -5.42
CA GLY A 58 6.70 -4.84 -4.43
C GLY A 58 7.43 -5.65 -3.36
N ILE A 59 6.78 -6.68 -2.81
CA ILE A 59 7.36 -7.60 -1.83
C ILE A 59 8.57 -8.32 -2.41
N GLU A 60 8.48 -8.84 -3.62
CA GLU A 60 9.60 -9.51 -4.29
C GLU A 60 10.80 -8.57 -4.44
N ARG A 61 10.56 -7.29 -4.75
CA ARG A 61 11.64 -6.29 -4.79
C ARG A 61 12.19 -5.98 -3.40
N ALA A 62 11.32 -5.77 -2.43
CA ALA A 62 11.70 -5.44 -1.06
C ALA A 62 12.52 -6.55 -0.40
N ARG A 63 12.20 -7.83 -0.63
CA ARG A 63 12.97 -8.98 -0.09
C ARG A 63 14.47 -8.96 -0.39
N ARG A 64 14.89 -8.24 -1.44
CA ARG A 64 16.30 -8.09 -1.82
C ARG A 64 17.06 -7.08 -0.96
N GLU A 65 16.35 -6.24 -0.21
CA GLU A 65 16.96 -5.24 0.66
C GLU A 65 17.46 -5.87 1.98
N PRO A 66 18.66 -5.46 2.45
CA PRO A 66 19.31 -6.06 3.60
C PRO A 66 18.75 -5.59 4.95
N THR A 67 18.04 -4.45 4.97
CA THR A 67 17.50 -3.84 6.19
C THR A 67 15.99 -3.71 6.14
N LEU A 68 15.34 -3.70 7.31
CA LEU A 68 13.90 -3.46 7.43
C LEU A 68 13.52 -2.10 6.85
N MET A 69 14.33 -1.06 7.14
CA MET A 69 14.10 0.27 6.57
C MET A 69 14.23 0.28 5.04
N GLY A 70 15.20 -0.46 4.48
CA GLY A 70 15.36 -0.61 3.03
C GLY A 70 14.14 -1.26 2.40
N ARG A 71 13.64 -2.36 3.00
CA ARG A 71 12.42 -3.06 2.58
C ARG A 71 11.21 -2.13 2.52
N LEU A 72 10.98 -1.36 3.58
CA LEU A 72 9.87 -0.39 3.64
C LEU A 72 10.03 0.71 2.58
N SER A 73 11.23 1.23 2.42
CA SER A 73 11.53 2.27 1.43
C SER A 73 11.26 1.78 0.00
N VAL A 74 11.62 0.54 -0.31
CA VAL A 74 11.32 -0.09 -1.60
C VAL A 74 9.83 -0.32 -1.78
N MET A 75 9.10 -0.76 -0.76
CA MET A 75 7.64 -0.91 -0.86
C MET A 75 6.95 0.42 -1.22
N VAL A 76 7.35 1.52 -0.59
CA VAL A 76 6.80 2.85 -0.88
C VAL A 76 7.17 3.31 -2.28
N ALA A 77 8.45 3.21 -2.65
CA ALA A 77 8.92 3.58 -3.98
C ALA A 77 8.23 2.77 -5.09
N PHE A 78 8.03 1.46 -4.86
CA PHE A 78 7.35 0.58 -5.80
C PHE A 78 5.87 0.92 -5.93
N ALA A 79 5.17 1.22 -4.82
CA ALA A 79 3.78 1.66 -4.88
C ALA A 79 3.61 2.94 -5.72
N MET A 80 4.55 3.88 -5.59
CA MET A 80 4.59 5.08 -6.41
C MET A 80 4.84 4.79 -7.90
N GLU A 81 5.81 3.92 -8.20
CA GLU A 81 6.11 3.52 -9.58
C GLU A 81 4.92 2.82 -10.22
N ALA A 82 4.30 1.88 -9.52
CA ALA A 82 3.12 1.17 -9.97
C ALA A 82 1.94 2.13 -10.23
N ASP A 83 1.73 3.11 -9.36
CA ASP A 83 0.70 4.14 -9.56
C ASP A 83 0.98 5.02 -10.79
N ALA A 84 2.25 5.37 -11.02
CA ALA A 84 2.66 6.19 -12.17
C ALA A 84 2.45 5.45 -13.50
N GLN A 85 2.80 4.16 -13.54
CA GLN A 85 2.65 3.31 -14.73
C GLN A 85 1.20 2.86 -14.94
N HIS A 86 0.46 2.69 -13.85
CA HIS A 86 -0.91 2.21 -13.85
C HIS A 86 -1.77 3.08 -12.95
N PRO A 87 -2.24 4.22 -13.48
CA PRO A 87 -3.13 5.11 -12.75
C PRO A 87 -4.30 4.35 -12.14
N SER A 88 -4.66 4.74 -10.92
CA SER A 88 -5.71 4.13 -10.09
C SER A 88 -5.36 2.79 -9.45
N SER A 89 -4.14 2.27 -9.59
CA SER A 89 -3.75 0.99 -8.95
C SER A 89 -3.75 1.06 -7.43
N THR A 90 -3.12 2.09 -6.86
CA THR A 90 -3.09 2.29 -5.40
C THR A 90 -4.46 2.70 -4.86
N ALA A 91 -5.15 3.61 -5.55
CA ALA A 91 -6.52 4.02 -5.23
C ALA A 91 -7.48 2.83 -5.19
N PHE A 92 -7.39 1.93 -6.18
CA PHE A 92 -8.24 0.73 -6.24
C PHE A 92 -7.96 -0.25 -5.09
N LEU A 93 -6.69 -0.47 -4.72
CA LEU A 93 -6.37 -1.32 -3.56
C LEU A 93 -6.91 -0.71 -2.26
N ALA A 94 -6.80 0.61 -2.09
CA ALA A 94 -7.35 1.30 -0.93
C ALA A 94 -8.88 1.20 -0.87
N THR A 95 -9.60 1.33 -2.00
CA THR A 95 -11.05 1.15 -2.01
C THR A 95 -11.46 -0.30 -1.84
N ALA A 96 -10.70 -1.26 -2.35
CA ALA A 96 -11.00 -2.68 -2.18
C ALA A 96 -11.08 -3.11 -0.71
N VAL A 97 -10.25 -2.52 0.16
CA VAL A 97 -10.33 -2.72 1.61
C VAL A 97 -11.67 -2.22 2.18
N LEU A 98 -12.19 -1.09 1.69
CA LEU A 98 -13.47 -0.55 2.15
C LEU A 98 -14.66 -1.33 1.57
N GLU A 99 -14.56 -1.74 0.31
CA GLU A 99 -15.61 -2.52 -0.36
C GLU A 99 -15.76 -3.91 0.25
N SER A 100 -14.67 -4.55 0.68
CA SER A 100 -14.72 -5.85 1.36
C SER A 100 -15.42 -5.80 2.72
N GLN A 101 -15.37 -4.65 3.41
CA GLN A 101 -16.11 -4.41 4.66
C GLN A 101 -17.60 -4.20 4.42
N ARG A 102 -17.97 -3.58 3.29
CA ARG A 102 -19.38 -3.35 2.90
C ARG A 102 -20.03 -4.59 2.29
N HIS A 103 -19.24 -5.36 1.57
CA HIS A 103 -19.62 -6.55 0.83
C HIS A 103 -18.69 -7.69 1.24
N PRO A 104 -18.99 -8.40 2.34
CA PRO A 104 -18.13 -9.48 2.86
C PRO A 104 -17.81 -10.56 1.82
N GLU A 105 -18.68 -10.74 0.83
CA GLU A 105 -18.48 -11.66 -0.27
C GLU A 105 -17.38 -11.24 -1.26
N LEU A 106 -16.96 -9.97 -1.26
CA LEU A 106 -15.80 -9.50 -2.03
C LEU A 106 -14.48 -9.79 -1.30
N SER A 107 -14.52 -10.20 -0.04
CA SER A 107 -13.33 -10.67 0.67
C SER A 107 -12.90 -12.02 0.11
N ARG A 108 -11.70 -12.08 -0.48
CA ARG A 108 -11.00 -13.36 -0.74
C ARG A 108 -9.79 -13.44 0.18
N THR A 109 -9.76 -14.46 1.01
CA THR A 109 -8.64 -14.72 1.93
C THR A 109 -7.33 -14.85 1.16
N GLU A 110 -7.33 -15.49 -0.01
CA GLU A 110 -6.10 -15.82 -0.75
C GLU A 110 -5.43 -14.62 -1.44
N ASN A 111 -6.19 -13.58 -1.85
CA ASN A 111 -5.68 -12.43 -2.62
C ASN A 111 -5.94 -11.08 -1.94
N ASP A 112 -5.84 -11.07 -0.61
CA ASP A 112 -5.97 -9.86 0.20
C ASP A 112 -4.61 -9.15 0.34
N ALA A 113 -4.50 -7.99 -0.29
CA ALA A 113 -3.35 -7.09 -0.22
C ALA A 113 -2.91 -6.80 1.23
N VAL A 114 -3.86 -6.65 2.15
CA VAL A 114 -3.59 -6.35 3.56
C VAL A 114 -2.95 -7.56 4.23
N ARG A 115 -3.53 -8.75 4.06
CA ARG A 115 -2.97 -9.99 4.60
C ARG A 115 -1.59 -10.28 4.03
N THR A 116 -1.41 -10.21 2.72
CA THR A 116 -0.11 -10.46 2.07
C THR A 116 0.96 -9.49 2.57
N SER A 117 0.62 -8.21 2.72
CA SER A 117 1.52 -7.20 3.30
C SER A 117 1.85 -7.50 4.77
N ARG A 118 0.85 -7.89 5.57
CA ARG A 118 1.03 -8.28 6.98
C ARG A 118 2.00 -9.45 7.13
N GLU A 119 1.80 -10.51 6.36
CA GLU A 119 2.66 -11.70 6.39
C GLU A 119 4.10 -11.35 6.02
N PHE A 120 4.27 -10.51 5.01
CA PHE A 120 5.60 -9.99 4.65
C PHE A 120 6.23 -9.17 5.77
N LEU A 121 5.49 -8.28 6.42
CA LEU A 121 6.01 -7.42 7.49
C LEU A 121 6.38 -8.23 8.74
N VAL A 122 5.57 -9.22 9.12
CA VAL A 122 5.90 -10.15 10.21
C VAL A 122 7.20 -10.89 9.90
N TRP A 123 7.36 -11.41 8.68
CA TRP A 123 8.61 -12.02 8.24
C TRP A 123 9.78 -11.02 8.29
N ALA A 124 9.59 -9.81 7.77
CA ALA A 124 10.66 -8.82 7.67
C ALA A 124 11.15 -8.34 9.05
N VAL A 125 10.24 -8.21 10.03
CA VAL A 125 10.58 -7.87 11.42
C VAL A 125 11.36 -9.00 12.08
N ASN A 126 10.93 -10.26 11.93
CA ASN A 126 11.68 -11.41 12.47
C ASN A 126 13.10 -11.50 11.88
N ASP A 127 13.24 -11.37 10.57
CA ASP A 127 14.56 -11.38 9.92
C ASP A 127 15.44 -10.20 10.37
N ALA A 128 14.86 -9.04 10.69
CA ALA A 128 15.59 -7.91 11.26
C ALA A 128 16.07 -8.16 12.70
N ILE A 129 15.29 -8.88 13.51
CA ILE A 129 15.71 -9.33 14.86
C ILE A 129 16.86 -10.35 14.74
N GLU A 130 16.72 -11.35 13.86
CA GLU A 130 17.75 -12.37 13.63
C GLU A 130 19.09 -11.78 13.18
N ARG A 131 19.05 -10.69 12.42
CA ARG A 131 20.24 -9.94 11.95
C ARG A 131 20.79 -8.94 12.97
N GLY A 132 20.12 -8.75 14.11
CA GLY A 132 20.47 -7.76 15.12
C GLY A 132 20.23 -6.30 14.70
N GLU A 133 19.40 -6.06 13.68
CA GLU A 133 18.92 -4.71 13.34
C GLU A 133 17.89 -4.21 14.37
N LEU A 134 17.08 -5.12 14.92
CA LEU A 134 16.11 -4.85 15.97
C LEU A 134 16.48 -5.57 17.27
N ALA A 135 16.06 -5.02 18.41
CA ALA A 135 16.16 -5.67 19.71
C ALA A 135 15.28 -6.94 19.77
N ASP A 136 15.69 -7.91 20.58
CA ASP A 136 15.02 -9.20 20.73
C ASP A 136 13.73 -9.14 21.56
N ASP A 137 13.50 -8.04 22.28
CA ASP A 137 12.31 -7.78 23.09
C ASP A 137 11.18 -7.04 22.33
N VAL A 138 11.37 -6.79 21.04
CA VAL A 138 10.36 -6.14 20.19
C VAL A 138 9.11 -7.02 20.07
N ASP A 139 7.94 -6.43 20.33
CA ASP A 139 6.64 -7.05 20.03
C ASP A 139 6.44 -7.10 18.51
N VAL A 140 6.75 -8.26 17.92
CA VAL A 140 6.70 -8.48 16.47
C VAL A 140 5.31 -8.22 15.89
N PRO A 141 4.21 -8.80 16.43
CA PRO A 141 2.86 -8.48 15.97
C PRO A 141 2.59 -6.98 15.98
N LEU A 142 2.87 -6.29 17.08
CA LEU A 142 2.57 -4.86 17.22
C LEU A 142 3.38 -4.00 16.23
N LEU A 143 4.67 -4.29 16.06
CA LEU A 143 5.50 -3.56 15.10
C LEU A 143 5.04 -3.83 13.66
N ALA A 144 4.70 -5.08 13.32
CA ALA A 144 4.17 -5.40 12.00
C ALA A 144 2.84 -4.68 11.70
N GLU A 145 1.91 -4.60 12.67
CA GLU A 145 0.68 -3.79 12.52
C GLU A 145 1.00 -2.31 12.31
N THR A 146 1.95 -1.77 13.08
CA THR A 146 2.35 -0.37 12.97
C THR A 146 2.89 -0.06 11.57
N LEU A 147 3.75 -0.92 11.04
CA LEU A 147 4.29 -0.78 9.69
C LEU A 147 3.21 -0.98 8.61
N LEU A 148 2.24 -1.87 8.85
CA LEU A 148 1.12 -2.07 7.94
C LEU A 148 0.25 -0.82 7.83
N VAL A 149 -0.06 -0.17 8.96
CA VAL A 149 -0.81 1.10 8.97
C VAL A 149 -0.10 2.16 8.13
N VAL A 150 1.24 2.24 8.23
CA VAL A 150 2.05 3.15 7.41
C VAL A 150 1.90 2.81 5.92
N LEU A 151 2.07 1.54 5.53
CA LEU A 151 1.96 1.13 4.13
C LEU A 151 0.54 1.32 3.55
N CYS A 152 -0.50 1.00 4.31
CA CYS A 152 -1.88 1.30 3.92
C CYS A 152 -2.10 2.81 3.75
N GLY A 153 -1.53 3.62 4.63
CA GLY A 153 -1.56 5.08 4.53
C GLY A 153 -0.93 5.61 3.24
N VAL A 154 0.14 4.99 2.75
CA VAL A 154 0.78 5.35 1.46
C VAL A 154 -0.16 5.12 0.30
N GLY A 155 -0.79 3.94 0.22
CA GLY A 155 -1.74 3.61 -0.85
C GLY A 155 -2.95 4.56 -0.84
N PHE A 156 -3.48 4.88 0.34
CA PHE A 156 -4.55 5.85 0.50
C PHE A 156 -4.11 7.27 0.09
N TYR A 157 -2.94 7.72 0.55
CA TYR A 157 -2.45 9.07 0.27
C TYR A 157 -2.21 9.29 -1.22
N LEU A 158 -1.56 8.34 -1.90
CA LEU A 158 -1.34 8.37 -3.34
C LEU A 158 -2.65 8.31 -4.14
N GLY A 159 -3.62 7.52 -3.67
CA GLY A 159 -4.90 7.37 -4.36
C GLY A 159 -5.85 8.56 -4.23
N PHE A 160 -5.81 9.30 -3.12
CA PHE A 160 -6.89 10.25 -2.79
C PHE A 160 -6.45 11.61 -2.26
N VAL A 161 -5.26 11.74 -1.68
CA VAL A 161 -4.91 12.92 -0.88
C VAL A 161 -3.87 13.80 -1.56
N GLY A 162 -2.78 13.19 -2.04
CA GLY A 162 -1.63 13.96 -2.49
C GLY A 162 -0.96 13.39 -3.72
N SER A 163 0.01 14.15 -4.20
CA SER A 163 0.81 13.81 -5.38
C SER A 163 2.01 12.95 -5.01
N HIS A 164 2.57 12.29 -6.03
CA HIS A 164 3.81 11.51 -5.90
C HIS A 164 4.95 12.35 -5.31
N ARG A 165 5.09 13.62 -5.74
CA ARG A 165 6.12 14.53 -5.20
C ARG A 165 5.98 14.73 -3.69
N GLN A 166 4.74 14.90 -3.20
CA GLN A 166 4.49 15.03 -1.76
C GLN A 166 4.78 13.73 -1.02
N MET A 167 4.43 12.58 -1.61
CA MET A 167 4.73 11.27 -1.02
C MET A 167 6.25 11.04 -0.87
N GLN A 168 7.07 11.47 -1.84
CA GLN A 168 8.53 11.42 -1.70
C GLN A 168 9.02 12.23 -0.49
N ALA A 169 8.51 13.46 -0.33
CA ALA A 169 8.87 14.31 0.81
C ALA A 169 8.41 13.71 2.15
N ILE A 170 7.20 13.15 2.21
CA ILE A 170 6.68 12.47 3.42
C ILE A 170 7.54 11.27 3.79
N THR A 171 7.94 10.47 2.79
CA THR A 171 8.77 9.28 3.01
C THR A 171 10.14 9.67 3.58
N GLY A 172 10.78 10.70 3.01
CA GLY A 172 12.03 11.23 3.54
C GLY A 172 11.91 11.75 4.97
N SER A 173 10.82 12.46 5.29
CA SER A 173 10.56 12.94 6.65
C SER A 173 10.34 11.79 7.64
N LEU A 174 9.58 10.76 7.25
CA LEU A 174 9.36 9.57 8.07
C LEU A 174 10.68 8.83 8.37
N GLN A 175 11.56 8.69 7.38
CA GLN A 175 12.89 8.12 7.58
C GLN A 175 13.72 8.93 8.58
N GLN A 176 13.69 10.26 8.50
CA GLN A 176 14.37 11.12 9.48
C GLN A 176 13.77 11.01 10.88
N LEU A 177 12.45 10.89 10.98
CA LEU A 177 11.73 10.67 12.25
C LEU A 177 12.17 9.37 12.91
N LEU A 178 12.20 8.27 12.14
CA LEU A 178 12.60 6.95 12.60
C LEU A 178 14.10 6.87 12.94
N ALA A 179 14.94 7.60 12.20
CA ALA A 179 16.36 7.73 12.51
C ALA A 179 16.65 8.65 13.71
N GLY A 180 15.62 9.28 14.30
CA GLY A 180 15.77 10.22 15.41
C GLY A 180 16.46 11.54 15.03
N THR A 181 16.72 11.78 13.75
CA THR A 181 17.49 12.95 13.27
C THR A 181 16.65 14.23 13.16
N LEU A 182 15.32 14.11 13.26
CA LEU A 182 14.42 15.28 13.33
C LEU A 182 14.45 15.98 14.70
N TRP A 183 14.76 15.26 15.77
CA TRP A 183 14.70 15.80 17.12
C TRP A 183 15.96 16.60 17.42
N ARG A 184 15.79 17.86 17.83
CA ARG A 184 16.85 18.63 18.45
C ARG A 184 16.65 18.55 19.96
N PRO A 185 17.64 18.06 20.74
CA PRO A 185 17.52 18.08 22.19
C PRO A 185 17.34 19.53 22.67
N PRO A 186 16.54 19.77 23.72
CA PRO A 186 16.40 21.09 24.29
C PRO A 186 17.76 21.65 24.73
N PRO A 187 18.00 22.97 24.64
CA PRO A 187 19.26 23.56 25.06
C PRO A 187 19.52 23.25 26.54
N ASP A 188 20.74 22.82 26.84
CA ASP A 188 21.17 22.46 28.19
C ASP A 188 21.00 23.67 29.14
N PRO A 189 20.16 23.58 30.19
CA PRO A 189 19.98 24.65 31.15
C PRO A 189 21.27 24.98 31.92
N ALA A 190 22.25 24.07 31.99
CA ALA A 190 23.50 24.28 32.72
C ALA A 190 24.49 25.23 32.02
N ARG A 191 24.35 25.49 30.71
CA ARG A 191 25.27 26.40 29.98
C ARG A 191 24.96 27.90 30.17
N HIS A 192 23.76 28.26 30.61
CA HIS A 192 23.38 29.67 30.80
C HIS A 192 23.71 30.23 32.18
N ALA A 193 24.15 29.38 33.13
CA ALA A 193 24.49 29.79 34.49
C ALA A 193 25.99 30.16 34.67
N ILE A 194 26.81 30.08 33.62
CA ILE A 194 28.25 30.41 33.68
C ILE A 194 28.55 31.76 32.99
N GLU A 195 27.57 32.36 32.31
CA GLU A 195 27.73 33.64 31.59
C GLU A 195 26.97 34.83 32.22
N GLN A 196 26.46 34.69 33.46
CA GLN A 196 25.93 35.81 34.27
C GLN A 196 26.73 35.97 35.56
#